data_AF-D0W428-F1
#
_entry.id   AF-D0W428-F1
#
_cell.length_a   1.000
_cell.length_b   1.000
_cell.length_c   1.000
_cell.angle_alpha   90.00
_cell.angle_beta   90.00
_cell.angle_gamma   90.00
#
_symmetry.space_group_name_H-M   'P 1'
#
loop_
_entity.id
_entity.type
_entity.pdbx_description
1 polymer ?
#
loop_
_entity_poly.entity_id
_entity_poly.type
_entity_poly.pdbx_seq_one_letter_code
_entity_poly.pdbx_strand_id
1 'polypeptide(L)'
;MQTLDGEMAGGNRPPKSITSNGKADASTQPSLQAQLIGEQISSGHAYNKHVIRQQEFTDLNINSPADFARHIENIVANPSESKKLSNGRSAYWDDKSGTIVIRDPNSKDGGTAFRPTLGKTYFDKQK
;
A
#
# COMPACT_ATOMS: atom_id res chain seq x y z
N MET A 1 32.27 -32.62 -36.78
CA MET A 1 32.05 -31.17 -36.57
C MET A 1 30.74 -31.05 -35.80
N GLN A 2 30.81 -31.17 -34.48
CA GLN A 2 30.85 -30.08 -33.48
C GLN A 2 29.48 -29.38 -33.30
N THR A 3 28.79 -29.80 -32.22
CA THR A 3 27.95 -29.08 -31.23
C THR A 3 27.16 -27.84 -31.64
N LEU A 4 25.92 -27.73 -31.14
CA LEU A 4 25.55 -26.80 -30.05
C LEU A 4 24.07 -26.96 -29.65
N ASP A 5 23.87 -27.47 -28.44
CA ASP A 5 22.70 -27.27 -27.58
C ASP A 5 22.45 -25.78 -27.30
N GLY A 6 21.21 -25.36 -26.99
CA GLY A 6 20.94 -23.96 -26.62
C GLY A 6 19.47 -23.61 -26.35
N GLU A 7 18.93 -24.21 -25.30
CA GLU A 7 17.95 -23.67 -24.34
C GLU A 7 17.57 -22.17 -24.52
N MET A 8 16.31 -21.86 -24.88
CA MET A 8 15.75 -20.51 -24.72
C MET A 8 14.89 -20.43 -23.45
N ALA A 9 15.56 -20.26 -22.30
CA ALA A 9 14.96 -19.75 -21.08
C ALA A 9 15.25 -18.24 -20.97
N GLY A 10 14.21 -17.41 -21.09
CA GLY A 10 14.32 -15.95 -21.14
C GLY A 10 13.44 -15.23 -20.13
N GLY A 11 13.79 -15.33 -18.84
CA GLY A 11 13.68 -14.21 -17.90
C GLY A 11 12.33 -13.95 -17.23
N ASN A 12 11.89 -14.83 -16.34
CA ASN A 12 11.12 -14.38 -15.18
C ASN A 12 12.01 -13.41 -14.39
N ARG A 13 11.71 -12.11 -14.46
CA ARG A 13 12.24 -11.13 -13.50
C ARG A 13 11.46 -11.29 -12.19
N PRO A 14 12.01 -11.90 -11.12
CA PRO A 14 11.48 -11.63 -9.80
C PRO A 14 11.74 -10.15 -9.48
N PRO A 15 10.76 -9.37 -8.99
CA PRO A 15 11.07 -8.11 -8.36
C PRO A 15 12.00 -8.38 -7.16
N LYS A 16 13.06 -7.58 -7.14
CA LYS A 16 14.25 -7.63 -6.30
C LYS A 16 13.96 -8.04 -4.85
N SER A 17 14.54 -9.16 -4.43
CA SER A 17 14.86 -9.43 -3.04
C SER A 17 15.74 -8.29 -2.52
N ILE A 18 15.19 -7.42 -1.69
CA ILE A 18 15.99 -6.37 -1.04
C ILE A 18 16.59 -6.99 0.22
N THR A 19 17.81 -7.48 0.06
CA THR A 19 18.72 -7.86 1.14
C THR A 19 18.74 -6.77 2.21
N SER A 20 18.34 -7.17 3.42
CA SER A 20 18.27 -6.38 4.63
C SER A 20 19.66 -6.08 5.19
N ASN A 21 20.31 -5.03 4.69
CA ASN A 21 21.52 -4.48 5.31
C ASN A 21 21.49 -2.96 5.27
N GLY A 22 20.88 -2.38 6.30
CA GLY A 22 20.91 -0.94 6.52
C GLY A 22 20.30 -0.62 7.87
N LYS A 23 21.15 -0.30 8.83
CA LYS A 23 20.80 0.35 10.09
C LYS A 23 20.24 1.74 9.74
N ALA A 24 19.01 1.80 9.24
CA ALA A 24 18.32 3.05 8.94
C ALA A 24 17.63 3.49 10.22
N ASP A 25 18.00 4.69 10.69
CA ASP A 25 17.34 5.42 11.77
C ASP A 25 15.85 5.10 11.85
N ALA A 26 15.43 4.62 13.02
CA ALA A 26 14.11 4.07 13.31
C ALA A 26 12.96 5.11 13.25
N SER A 27 13.14 6.21 12.52
CA SER A 27 12.26 7.37 12.52
C SER A 27 11.97 7.97 11.14
N THR A 28 12.49 7.42 10.02
CA THR A 28 12.23 8.06 8.71
C THR A 28 12.16 7.12 7.51
N GLN A 29 12.12 5.80 7.67
CA GLN A 29 11.89 4.87 6.55
C GLN A 29 10.62 4.06 6.77
N PRO A 30 9.68 4.03 5.81
CA PRO A 30 8.53 3.15 5.90
C PRO A 30 9.04 1.70 5.98
N SER A 31 8.55 0.97 6.98
CA SER A 31 8.93 -0.43 7.17
C SER A 31 8.66 -1.24 5.90
N LEU A 32 9.43 -2.30 5.66
CA LEU A 32 9.20 -3.21 4.52
C LEU A 32 7.73 -3.67 4.45
N GLN A 33 7.10 -3.86 5.61
CA GLN A 33 5.69 -4.18 5.71
C GLN A 33 4.80 -3.08 5.11
N ALA A 34 5.06 -1.80 5.39
CA ALA A 34 4.29 -0.69 4.84
C ALA A 34 4.41 -0.60 3.31
N GLN A 35 5.61 -0.85 2.77
CA GLN A 35 5.88 -0.92 1.32
C GLN A 35 5.02 -1.99 0.65
N LEU A 36 5.08 -3.23 1.15
CA LEU A 36 4.26 -4.32 0.63
C LEU A 36 2.76 -4.02 0.72
N ILE A 37 2.32 -3.32 1.76
CA ILE A 37 0.92 -2.91 1.92
C ILE A 37 0.52 -1.91 0.85
N GLY A 38 1.34 -0.87 0.65
CA GLY A 38 1.13 0.15 -0.36
C GLY A 38 1.02 -0.46 -1.75
N GLU A 39 1.99 -1.28 -2.13
CA GLU A 39 2.04 -1.95 -3.44
C GLU A 39 0.83 -2.87 -3.69
N GLN A 40 0.43 -3.65 -2.68
CA GLN A 40 -0.72 -4.56 -2.81
C GLN A 40 -2.03 -3.79 -3.01
N ILE A 41 -2.27 -2.77 -2.19
CA ILE A 41 -3.51 -1.98 -2.25
C ILE A 41 -3.54 -1.12 -3.52
N SER A 42 -2.40 -0.52 -3.90
CA SER A 42 -2.31 0.33 -5.09
C SER A 42 -2.45 -0.44 -6.40
N SER A 43 -2.01 -1.69 -6.43
CA SER A 43 -2.15 -2.56 -7.60
C SER A 43 -3.52 -3.25 -7.66
N GLY A 44 -4.29 -3.19 -6.57
CA GLY A 44 -5.62 -3.76 -6.47
C GLY A 44 -6.75 -2.82 -6.92
N HIS A 45 -7.98 -3.19 -6.57
CA HIS A 45 -9.19 -2.44 -6.93
C HIS A 45 -9.28 -1.04 -6.30
N ALA A 46 -8.50 -0.76 -5.25
CA ALA A 46 -8.57 0.50 -4.52
C ALA A 46 -8.16 1.69 -5.39
N TYR A 47 -7.08 1.57 -6.17
CA TYR A 47 -6.59 2.67 -7.01
C TYR A 47 -7.63 3.09 -8.06
N ASN A 48 -8.12 2.14 -8.87
CA ASN A 48 -9.08 2.46 -9.92
C ASN A 48 -10.38 3.04 -9.36
N LYS A 49 -10.85 2.55 -8.20
CA LYS A 49 -12.11 3.00 -7.61
C LYS A 49 -11.97 4.36 -6.91
N HIS A 50 -10.95 4.55 -6.09
CA HIS A 50 -10.83 5.70 -5.20
C HIS A 50 -10.01 6.84 -5.82
N VAL A 51 -8.93 6.52 -6.54
CA VAL A 51 -8.09 7.52 -7.21
C VAL A 51 -8.67 7.93 -8.56
N ILE A 52 -8.98 6.96 -9.45
CA ILE A 52 -9.42 7.28 -10.82
C ILE A 52 -10.90 7.64 -10.91
N ARG A 53 -11.80 6.79 -10.39
CA ARG A 53 -13.25 7.01 -10.55
C ARG A 53 -13.83 8.04 -9.58
N GLN A 54 -13.48 7.95 -8.30
CA GLN A 54 -14.01 8.87 -7.28
C GLN A 54 -13.18 10.13 -7.12
N GLN A 55 -11.96 10.18 -7.70
CA GLN A 55 -11.10 11.36 -7.65
C GLN A 55 -10.86 11.87 -6.22
N GLU A 56 -10.86 10.96 -5.25
CA GLU A 56 -10.76 11.32 -3.82
C GLU A 56 -9.42 11.97 -3.51
N PHE A 57 -8.38 11.70 -4.29
CA PHE A 57 -7.00 12.12 -4.01
C PHE A 57 -6.46 13.21 -4.94
N THR A 58 -7.30 13.82 -5.77
CA THR A 58 -6.86 14.85 -6.75
C THR A 58 -6.22 16.05 -6.06
N ASP A 59 -6.75 16.49 -4.91
CA ASP A 59 -6.18 17.60 -4.13
C ASP A 59 -4.81 17.29 -3.51
N LEU A 60 -4.45 16.00 -3.41
CA LEU A 60 -3.17 15.52 -2.87
C LEU A 60 -2.16 15.22 -3.98
N ASN A 61 -2.49 15.53 -5.24
CA ASN A 61 -1.67 15.28 -6.41
C ASN A 61 -1.29 13.80 -6.60
N ILE A 62 -2.13 12.88 -6.12
CA ILE A 62 -1.94 11.43 -6.29
C ILE A 62 -2.67 11.02 -7.57
N ASN A 63 -1.89 10.84 -8.64
CA ASN A 63 -2.42 10.57 -9.99
C ASN A 63 -1.86 9.29 -10.61
N SER A 64 -0.98 8.60 -9.89
CA SER A 64 -0.32 7.37 -10.33
C SER A 64 -0.45 6.28 -9.27
N PRO A 65 -0.42 4.98 -9.65
CA PRO A 65 -0.40 3.88 -8.68
C PRO A 65 0.78 3.99 -7.71
N ALA A 66 1.94 4.46 -8.20
CA ALA A 66 3.14 4.66 -7.39
C ALA A 66 2.97 5.79 -6.35
N ASP A 67 2.30 6.89 -6.71
CA ASP A 67 2.00 7.98 -5.77
C ASP A 67 1.04 7.49 -4.68
N PHE A 68 0.07 6.68 -5.07
CA PHE A 68 -0.91 6.10 -4.16
C PHE A 68 -0.28 5.07 -3.22
N ALA A 69 0.61 4.20 -3.73
CA ALA A 69 1.39 3.27 -2.92
C ALA A 69 2.21 4.01 -1.86
N ARG A 70 2.99 5.01 -2.29
CA ARG A 70 3.81 5.84 -1.39
C ARG A 70 2.97 6.57 -0.34
N HIS A 71 1.78 7.05 -0.71
CA HIS A 71 0.86 7.65 0.24
C HIS A 71 0.41 6.66 1.31
N ILE A 72 -0.03 5.47 0.90
CA ILE A 72 -0.42 4.38 1.81
C ILE A 72 0.75 3.97 2.71
N GLU A 73 1.94 3.80 2.15
CA GLU A 73 3.17 3.48 2.87
C GLU A 73 3.44 4.45 4.00
N ASN A 74 3.35 5.75 3.71
CA ASN A 74 3.57 6.81 4.69
C ASN A 74 2.55 6.75 5.82
N ILE A 75 1.27 6.52 5.49
CA ILE A 75 0.18 6.40 6.48
C ILE A 75 0.38 5.17 7.37
N VAL A 76 0.75 4.02 6.79
CA VAL A 76 0.96 2.79 7.56
C VAL A 76 2.21 2.88 8.43
N ALA A 77 3.26 3.52 7.95
CA ALA A 77 4.50 3.70 8.69
C ALA A 77 4.36 4.72 9.83
N ASN A 78 3.60 5.80 9.61
CA ASN A 78 3.43 6.89 10.57
C ASN A 78 1.95 7.31 10.65
N PRO A 79 1.06 6.43 11.13
CA PRO A 79 -0.36 6.76 11.23
C PRO A 79 -0.58 7.81 12.31
N SER A 80 -1.57 8.69 12.08
CA SER A 80 -2.09 9.55 13.15
C SER A 80 -2.81 8.71 14.20
N GLU A 81 -3.56 7.69 13.77
CA GLU A 81 -4.22 6.73 14.65
C GLU A 81 -4.26 5.36 13.98
N SER A 82 -4.15 4.28 14.77
CA SER A 82 -4.29 2.93 14.23
C SER A 82 -5.16 2.07 15.13
N LYS A 83 -5.89 1.13 14.54
CA LYS A 83 -6.86 0.30 15.23
C LYS A 83 -6.87 -1.11 14.64
N LYS A 84 -6.96 -2.12 15.50
CA LYS A 84 -7.24 -3.50 15.07
C LYS A 84 -8.74 -3.65 14.89
N LEU A 85 -9.12 -4.25 13.78
CA LEU A 85 -10.50 -4.58 13.45
C LEU A 85 -10.72 -6.08 13.58
N SER A 86 -11.99 -6.48 13.48
CA SER A 86 -12.40 -7.87 13.46
C SER A 86 -11.72 -8.67 12.32
N ASN A 87 -11.59 -9.99 12.49
CA ASN A 87 -10.98 -10.91 11.52
C ASN A 87 -9.48 -10.63 11.19
N GLY A 88 -8.73 -10.04 12.12
CA GLY A 88 -7.30 -9.77 11.94
C GLY A 88 -7.00 -8.60 11.01
N ARG A 89 -8.01 -7.82 10.65
CA ARG A 89 -7.86 -6.60 9.85
C ARG A 89 -7.28 -5.47 10.70
N SER A 90 -6.65 -4.50 10.06
CA SER A 90 -6.12 -3.30 10.75
C SER A 90 -6.48 -2.07 9.96
N ALA A 91 -6.90 -1.01 10.64
CA ALA A 91 -7.14 0.30 10.06
C ALA A 91 -6.08 1.29 10.54
N TYR A 92 -5.64 2.15 9.62
CA TYR A 92 -4.71 3.24 9.85
C TYR A 92 -5.37 4.52 9.36
N TRP A 93 -5.32 5.56 10.19
CA TRP A 93 -5.86 6.88 9.90
C TRP A 93 -4.74 7.89 9.78
N ASP A 94 -4.85 8.77 8.80
CA ASP A 94 -4.03 9.97 8.70
C ASP A 94 -4.91 11.21 8.69
N ASP A 95 -4.69 12.08 9.69
CA ASP A 95 -5.46 13.30 9.88
C ASP A 95 -5.13 14.35 8.81
N LYS A 96 -3.87 14.41 8.38
CA LYS A 96 -3.37 15.41 7.40
C LYS A 96 -4.05 15.28 6.05
N SER A 97 -4.18 14.05 5.56
CA SER A 97 -4.83 13.76 4.28
C SER A 97 -6.30 13.39 4.41
N GLY A 98 -6.78 13.05 5.61
CA GLY A 98 -8.11 12.51 5.83
C GLY A 98 -8.29 11.13 5.18
N THR A 99 -7.22 10.34 5.12
CA THR A 99 -7.20 9.02 4.47
C THR A 99 -7.28 7.91 5.50
N ILE A 100 -8.14 6.92 5.24
CA ILE A 100 -8.14 5.65 5.95
C ILE A 100 -7.50 4.57 5.06
N VAL A 101 -6.59 3.78 5.65
CA VAL A 101 -6.03 2.56 5.05
C VAL A 101 -6.53 1.38 5.86
N ILE A 102 -7.22 0.43 5.24
CA ILE A 102 -7.68 -0.81 5.87
C ILE A 102 -6.89 -1.97 5.28
N ARG A 103 -5.98 -2.54 6.07
CA ARG A 103 -5.28 -3.78 5.79
C ARG A 103 -6.22 -4.97 6.04
N ASP A 104 -6.35 -5.82 5.04
CA ASP A 104 -7.04 -7.11 5.18
C ASP A 104 -6.17 -8.25 4.67
N PRO A 105 -5.57 -9.05 5.57
CA PRO A 105 -4.71 -10.17 5.16
C PRO A 105 -5.47 -11.29 4.43
N ASN A 106 -6.81 -11.33 4.56
CA ASN A 106 -7.63 -12.35 3.88
C ASN A 106 -8.07 -11.89 2.48
N SER A 107 -7.86 -10.61 2.13
CA SER A 107 -8.20 -10.08 0.82
C SER A 107 -7.07 -10.32 -0.18
N LYS A 108 -7.44 -10.69 -1.41
CA LYS A 108 -6.49 -10.82 -2.53
C LYS A 108 -5.75 -9.52 -2.84
N ASP A 109 -6.41 -8.38 -2.61
CA ASP A 109 -5.86 -7.04 -2.85
C ASP A 109 -5.12 -6.47 -1.62
N GLY A 110 -5.01 -7.25 -0.53
CA GLY A 110 -4.32 -6.83 0.70
C GLY A 110 -5.01 -5.73 1.52
N GLY A 111 -6.14 -5.19 1.03
CA GLY A 111 -6.89 -4.15 1.73
C GLY A 111 -7.58 -3.13 0.83
N THR A 112 -7.83 -1.94 1.37
CA THR A 112 -8.29 -0.76 0.62
C THR A 112 -7.76 0.51 1.28
N ALA A 113 -7.68 1.61 0.53
CA ALA A 113 -7.37 2.93 1.05
C ALA A 113 -8.23 3.99 0.34
N PHE A 114 -8.80 4.93 1.09
CA PHE A 114 -9.72 5.94 0.56
C PHE A 114 -9.91 7.12 1.52
N ARG A 115 -10.59 8.18 1.05
CA ARG A 115 -10.85 9.39 1.85
C ARG A 115 -12.35 9.50 2.14
N PRO A 116 -12.83 8.99 3.29
CA PRO A 116 -14.24 9.02 3.61
C PRO A 116 -14.72 10.47 3.75
N THR A 117 -15.91 10.78 3.24
CA THR A 117 -16.56 12.09 3.42
C THR A 117 -16.81 12.45 4.89
N LEU A 118 -17.02 11.43 5.74
CA LEU A 118 -17.18 11.58 7.20
C LEU A 118 -15.84 11.73 7.95
N GLY A 119 -14.71 11.69 7.24
CA GLY A 119 -13.38 11.82 7.80
C GLY A 119 -13.11 10.85 8.95
N LYS A 120 -12.53 11.35 10.04
CA LYS A 120 -12.16 10.56 11.22
C LYS A 120 -13.36 9.82 11.84
N THR A 121 -14.57 10.38 11.74
CA THR A 121 -15.80 9.72 12.22
C THR A 121 -16.02 8.35 11.56
N TYR A 122 -15.63 8.20 10.28
CA TYR A 122 -15.70 6.90 9.61
C TYR A 122 -14.73 5.88 10.24
N PHE A 123 -13.49 6.31 10.52
CA PHE A 123 -12.47 5.51 11.17
C PHE A 123 -12.88 5.10 12.59
N ASP A 124 -13.42 6.03 13.36
CA ASP A 124 -13.86 5.78 14.74
C ASP A 124 -14.96 4.71 14.82
N LYS A 125 -15.83 4.65 13.81
CA LYS A 125 -16.92 3.66 13.70
C LYS A 125 -16.47 2.27 13.24
N GLN A 126 -15.24 2.10 12.75
CA GLN A 126 -14.75 0.78 12.32
C GLN A 126 -14.55 -0.15 13.54
N LYS A 127 -14.96 -1.42 13.39
CA LYS A 127 -14.88 -2.49 14.40
C LYS A 127 -14.31 -3.78 13.80
#